data_AF-A0AAV8VTQ6-F1
#
_entry.id   AF-A0AAV8VTQ6-F1
#
_cell.length_a   1.000
_cell.length_b   1.000
_cell.length_c   1.000
_cell.angle_alpha   90.00
_cell.angle_beta   90.00
_cell.angle_gamma   90.00
#
_symmetry.space_group_name_H-M   'P 1'
#
loop_
_entity.id
_entity.type
_entity.pdbx_description
1 polymer ?
#
loop_
_entity_poly.entity_id
_entity_poly.type
_entity_poly.pdbx_seq_one_letter_code
_entity_poly.pdbx_strand_id
1 'polypeptide(L)'
;MHQFDAEGILEEKEDKKQQDEIQKEENERVPFTFIVLFYFLGTATFVPLNFYVTANEYWMYKFRDATLPFNESDTAEKTTLQKNFTAYTGISNSIGLVSSLIITSFLYKKIPLHIRIVGGMVMLLALFTLTLIFIFVDTDSWQEGFFAIALLIGGFLSVFYGALMVSIFQLSSRLSARCLAAQVAGQSVCGILATLVQIIALAAAPSVKATAALYYAIAIGTIACVMAAYIVTVKRSKQFRDKLKENKKTPNAAKGKRPKLKLDVLKRVFRKMFLLIVSLVLYAGCSSMLQPGVTALMESSGKGTNLWSDKYFIPVCVFLSYNTFELIGREGSSHLKMLKNIYVIITTAVVRVVLFPLILFCNIQPRVHLPVVFHDDAFFIIFVILLGITGGYIANIAIYLIPE
;
A
#
# COMPACT_ATOMS: atom_id res chain seq x y z
N MET A 1 -48.02 20.70 2.67
CA MET A 1 -47.92 19.22 2.66
C MET A 1 -47.45 18.68 1.31
N HIS A 2 -47.86 19.25 0.16
CA HIS A 2 -47.47 18.77 -1.18
C HIS A 2 -45.99 18.95 -1.62
N GLN A 3 -45.17 19.73 -0.91
CA GLN A 3 -43.80 20.03 -1.33
C GLN A 3 -42.77 18.97 -0.84
N PHE A 4 -43.07 18.27 0.26
CA PHE A 4 -42.23 17.20 0.82
C PHE A 4 -42.31 15.91 0.00
N ASP A 5 -43.48 15.59 -0.55
CA ASP A 5 -43.64 14.41 -1.43
C ASP A 5 -42.88 14.59 -2.76
N ALA A 6 -42.75 15.82 -3.26
CA ALA A 6 -42.03 16.09 -4.50
C ALA A 6 -40.51 15.90 -4.35
N GLU A 7 -39.92 16.25 -3.20
CA GLU A 7 -38.50 16.02 -2.93
C GLU A 7 -38.19 14.52 -2.74
N GLY A 8 -39.04 13.78 -2.03
CA GLY A 8 -38.89 12.33 -1.87
C GLY A 8 -38.99 11.56 -3.19
N ILE A 9 -39.92 11.96 -4.07
CA ILE A 9 -40.07 11.36 -5.41
C ILE A 9 -38.90 11.72 -6.33
N LEU A 10 -38.28 12.89 -6.16
CA LEU A 10 -37.07 13.28 -6.90
C LEU A 10 -35.84 12.51 -6.42
N GLU A 11 -35.66 12.32 -5.11
CA GLU A 11 -34.60 11.47 -4.56
C GLU A 11 -34.74 10.01 -5.01
N GLU A 12 -35.96 9.46 -5.00
CA GLU A 12 -36.20 8.07 -5.41
C GLU A 12 -36.01 7.85 -6.93
N LYS A 13 -36.29 8.88 -7.74
CA LYS A 13 -35.99 8.88 -9.18
C LYS A 13 -34.51 9.07 -9.48
N GLU A 14 -33.80 9.90 -8.70
CA GLU A 14 -32.33 10.02 -8.79
C GLU A 14 -31.68 8.70 -8.40
N ASP A 15 -32.08 8.07 -7.29
CA ASP A 15 -31.55 6.78 -6.83
C ASP A 15 -31.81 5.65 -7.84
N LYS A 16 -33.00 5.58 -8.45
CA LYS A 16 -33.29 4.60 -9.53
C LYS A 16 -32.46 4.85 -10.78
N LYS A 17 -32.29 6.11 -11.19
CA LYS A 17 -31.48 6.46 -12.36
C LYS A 17 -29.99 6.19 -12.12
N GLN A 18 -29.54 6.37 -10.88
CA GLN A 18 -28.19 6.03 -10.44
C GLN A 18 -28.00 4.51 -10.38
N GLN A 19 -28.98 3.75 -9.90
CA GLN A 19 -28.98 2.28 -9.98
C GLN A 19 -28.96 1.78 -11.43
N ASP A 20 -29.75 2.38 -12.32
CA ASP A 20 -29.78 2.02 -13.75
C ASP A 20 -28.46 2.38 -14.45
N GLU A 21 -27.80 3.49 -14.11
CA GLU A 21 -26.47 3.86 -14.63
C GLU A 21 -25.37 2.92 -14.09
N ILE A 22 -25.38 2.59 -12.79
CA ILE A 22 -24.48 1.59 -12.17
C ILE A 22 -24.66 0.23 -12.84
N GLN A 23 -25.90 -0.17 -13.13
CA GLN A 23 -26.21 -1.44 -13.77
C GLN A 23 -25.84 -1.45 -15.27
N LYS A 24 -25.78 -0.27 -15.90
CA LYS A 24 -25.33 -0.08 -17.30
C LYS A 24 -23.80 -0.03 -17.41
N GLU A 25 -23.10 0.53 -16.42
CA GLU A 25 -21.64 0.48 -16.29
C GLU A 25 -21.12 -0.91 -15.88
N GLU A 26 -21.85 -1.65 -15.03
CA GLU A 26 -21.60 -3.08 -14.80
C GLU A 26 -21.64 -3.90 -16.11
N ASN A 27 -22.33 -3.40 -17.13
CA ASN A 27 -22.54 -4.06 -18.42
C ASN A 27 -21.53 -3.66 -19.51
N GLU A 28 -20.70 -2.61 -19.31
CA GLU A 28 -19.55 -2.35 -20.18
C GLU A 28 -18.44 -3.34 -19.79
N ARG A 29 -18.47 -4.54 -20.38
CA ARG A 29 -17.53 -5.63 -20.05
C ARG A 29 -16.09 -5.19 -20.28
N VAL A 30 -15.44 -4.74 -19.22
CA VAL A 30 -14.01 -4.45 -19.22
C VAL A 30 -13.24 -5.74 -19.54
N PRO A 31 -12.33 -5.74 -20.53
CA PRO A 31 -11.55 -6.92 -20.86
C PRO A 31 -10.79 -7.45 -19.64
N PHE A 32 -10.80 -8.78 -19.43
CA PHE A 32 -10.08 -9.42 -18.32
C PHE A 32 -8.59 -9.04 -18.29
N THR A 33 -7.98 -8.81 -19.47
CA THR A 33 -6.60 -8.34 -19.60
C THR A 33 -6.35 -7.01 -18.88
N PHE A 34 -7.33 -6.10 -18.82
CA PHE A 34 -7.16 -4.86 -18.07
C PHE A 34 -7.16 -5.12 -16.57
N ILE A 35 -8.04 -6.00 -16.08
CA ILE A 35 -8.07 -6.39 -14.66
C ILE A 35 -6.70 -6.94 -14.25
N VAL A 36 -6.14 -7.87 -15.03
CA VAL A 36 -4.79 -8.42 -14.83
C VAL A 36 -3.72 -7.33 -14.87
N LEU A 37 -3.79 -6.39 -15.82
CA LEU A 37 -2.88 -5.25 -15.86
C LEU A 37 -2.97 -4.40 -14.59
N PHE A 38 -4.16 -4.17 -14.05
CA PHE A 38 -4.32 -3.38 -12.82
C PHE A 38 -3.76 -4.08 -11.59
N TYR A 39 -3.85 -5.41 -11.49
CA TYR A 39 -3.10 -6.17 -10.48
C TYR A 39 -1.58 -5.89 -10.54
N PHE A 40 -1.01 -5.94 -11.75
CA PHE A 40 0.40 -5.65 -11.96
C PHE A 40 0.76 -4.19 -11.70
N LEU A 41 -0.08 -3.24 -12.12
CA LEU A 41 0.08 -1.81 -11.85
C LEU A 41 0.02 -1.53 -10.34
N GLY A 42 -0.91 -2.15 -9.62
CA GLY A 42 -1.01 -2.12 -8.17
C GLY A 42 0.26 -2.63 -7.51
N THR A 43 0.76 -3.78 -7.97
CA THR A 43 2.03 -4.37 -7.51
C THR A 43 3.17 -3.37 -7.66
N ALA A 44 3.37 -2.81 -8.86
CA ALA A 44 4.45 -1.86 -9.13
C ALA A 44 4.39 -0.59 -8.27
N THR A 45 3.20 -0.09 -7.93
CA THR A 45 3.08 1.09 -7.05
C THR A 45 3.55 0.85 -5.62
N PHE A 46 3.52 -0.41 -5.16
CA PHE A 46 3.86 -0.78 -3.78
C PHE A 46 5.26 -1.37 -3.63
N VAL A 47 5.99 -1.59 -4.73
CA VAL A 47 7.39 -2.04 -4.74
C VAL A 47 8.30 -1.11 -3.90
N PRO A 48 8.25 0.23 -4.02
CA PRO A 48 9.06 1.13 -3.18
C PRO A 48 8.91 0.87 -1.69
N LEU A 49 7.67 0.75 -1.21
CA LEU A 49 7.39 0.53 0.21
C LEU A 49 7.89 -0.85 0.68
N ASN A 50 7.74 -1.89 -0.17
CA ASN A 50 8.03 -3.27 0.20
C ASN A 50 9.45 -3.75 -0.07
N PHE A 51 10.21 -3.11 -0.95
CA PHE A 51 11.57 -3.57 -1.30
C PHE A 51 12.66 -2.63 -0.77
N TYR A 52 12.40 -1.32 -0.68
CA TYR A 52 13.39 -0.37 -0.18
C TYR A 52 13.65 -0.53 1.33
N VAL A 53 12.57 -0.62 2.12
CA VAL A 53 12.65 -0.69 3.58
C VAL A 53 12.99 -2.11 4.06
N THR A 54 12.55 -3.14 3.34
CA THR A 54 12.69 -4.55 3.74
C THR A 54 14.12 -5.06 3.71
N ALA A 55 15.02 -4.41 2.98
CA ALA A 55 16.46 -4.68 3.04
C ALA A 55 17.11 -4.14 4.34
N ASN A 56 16.47 -4.35 5.49
CA ASN A 56 16.89 -3.80 6.78
C ASN A 56 18.29 -4.24 7.18
N GLU A 57 18.66 -5.50 6.95
CA GLU A 57 20.01 -6.01 7.22
C GLU A 57 21.08 -5.26 6.43
N TYR A 58 20.78 -4.87 5.19
CA TYR A 58 21.69 -4.06 4.39
C TYR A 58 21.87 -2.65 4.96
N TRP A 59 20.80 -2.03 5.43
CA TRP A 59 20.90 -0.73 6.10
C TRP A 59 21.69 -0.85 7.41
N MET A 60 21.45 -1.90 8.19
CA MET A 60 22.24 -2.17 9.40
C MET A 60 23.72 -2.39 9.07
N TYR A 61 24.03 -3.11 7.99
CA TYR A 61 25.40 -3.31 7.52
C TYR A 61 26.05 -2.00 7.06
N LYS A 62 25.35 -1.15 6.32
CA LYS A 62 25.90 0.11 5.80
C LYS A 62 26.19 1.16 6.87
N PHE A 63 25.45 1.13 7.98
CA PHE A 63 25.60 2.07 9.09
C PHE A 63 26.27 1.45 10.32
N ARG A 64 26.86 0.26 10.18
CA ARG A 64 27.62 -0.42 11.24
C ARG A 64 28.87 0.36 11.61
N ASP A 65 29.45 0.02 12.77
CA ASP A 65 30.83 0.38 13.07
C ASP A 65 31.77 -0.33 12.08
N ALA A 66 32.44 0.44 11.23
CA ALA A 66 33.33 -0.09 10.21
C ALA A 66 34.61 -0.74 10.78
N THR A 67 34.93 -0.49 12.05
CA THR A 67 36.10 -1.06 12.73
C THR A 67 35.87 -2.48 13.24
N LEU A 68 34.61 -2.91 13.33
CA LEU A 68 34.20 -4.21 13.85
C LEU A 68 33.69 -5.13 12.72
N PRO A 69 33.91 -6.46 12.83
CA PRO A 69 33.28 -7.41 11.92
C PRO A 69 31.76 -7.37 12.07
N PHE A 70 31.04 -7.34 10.95
CA PHE A 70 29.58 -7.35 10.98
C PHE A 70 29.06 -8.69 11.49
N ASN A 71 28.48 -8.72 12.68
CA ASN A 71 27.79 -9.88 13.22
C ASN A 71 26.28 -9.58 13.31
N GLU A 72 25.47 -10.37 12.62
CA GLU A 72 24.01 -10.24 12.57
C GLU A 72 23.35 -10.39 13.95
N SER A 73 24.00 -11.13 14.86
CA SER A 73 23.46 -11.52 16.16
C SER A 73 23.83 -10.57 17.30
N ASP A 74 24.71 -9.59 17.06
CA ASP A 74 25.23 -8.73 18.11
C ASP A 74 24.36 -7.48 18.30
N THR A 75 23.40 -7.56 19.22
CA THR A 75 22.49 -6.47 19.56
C THR A 75 23.10 -5.45 20.55
N ALA A 76 24.30 -5.70 21.07
CA ALA A 76 24.78 -4.98 22.25
C ALA A 76 25.11 -3.50 21.98
N GLU A 77 25.62 -3.12 20.81
CA GLU A 77 25.96 -1.71 20.52
C GLU A 77 25.65 -1.27 19.08
N LYS A 78 24.36 -1.16 18.74
CA LYS A 78 23.97 -0.48 17.49
C LYS A 78 24.42 1.00 17.51
N THR A 79 24.99 1.45 16.39
CA THR A 79 25.38 2.85 16.18
C THR A 79 24.15 3.77 16.18
N THR A 80 24.36 5.07 16.39
CA THR A 80 23.29 6.07 16.30
C THR A 80 22.61 6.07 14.94
N LEU A 81 23.36 5.86 13.84
CA LEU A 81 22.81 5.78 12.49
C LEU A 81 21.91 4.56 12.32
N GLN A 82 22.33 3.37 12.79
CA GLN A 82 21.52 2.16 12.76
C GLN A 82 20.21 2.32 13.54
N LYS A 83 20.26 2.89 14.75
CA LYS A 83 19.09 3.11 15.60
C LYS A 83 18.07 4.05 14.96
N ASN A 84 18.54 5.10 14.29
CA ASN A 84 17.69 6.17 13.80
C ASN A 84 17.23 5.99 12.35
N PHE A 85 17.88 5.12 11.56
CA PHE A 85 17.61 4.99 10.12
C PHE A 85 16.14 4.70 9.81
N THR A 86 15.54 3.71 10.48
CA THR A 86 14.14 3.30 10.25
C THR A 86 13.17 4.45 10.54
N ALA A 87 13.38 5.17 11.66
CA ALA A 87 12.54 6.30 12.05
C ALA A 87 12.64 7.46 11.05
N TYR A 88 13.86 7.87 10.69
CA TYR A 88 14.06 8.94 9.71
C TYR A 88 13.57 8.55 8.31
N THR A 89 13.69 7.28 7.92
CA THR A 89 13.13 6.77 6.66
C THR A 89 11.61 6.87 6.67
N GLY A 90 10.95 6.53 7.78
CA GLY A 90 9.51 6.69 7.94
C GLY A 90 9.05 8.16 7.81
N ILE A 91 9.79 9.09 8.42
CA ILE A 91 9.53 10.53 8.31
C ILE A 91 9.73 11.00 6.86
N SER A 92 10.86 10.65 6.23
CA SER A 92 11.16 11.01 4.84
C SER A 92 10.08 10.51 3.88
N ASN A 93 9.64 9.25 4.06
CA ASN A 93 8.58 8.67 3.25
C ASN A 93 7.24 9.41 3.41
N SER A 94 6.90 9.79 4.64
CA SER A 94 5.69 10.55 4.94
C SER A 94 5.72 11.94 4.28
N ILE A 95 6.85 12.65 4.38
CA ILE A 95 7.05 13.94 3.70
C ILE A 95 6.94 13.77 2.18
N GLY A 96 7.56 12.73 1.62
CA GLY A 96 7.50 12.44 0.19
C GLY A 96 6.07 12.17 -0.30
N LEU A 97 5.29 11.39 0.46
CA LEU A 97 3.87 11.13 0.18
C LEU A 97 3.02 12.40 0.22
N VAL A 98 3.15 13.23 1.25
CA VAL A 98 2.41 14.50 1.35
C VAL A 98 2.79 15.43 0.20
N SER A 99 4.08 15.53 -0.12
CA SER A 99 4.57 16.30 -1.26
C SER A 99 3.98 15.80 -2.58
N SER A 100 3.83 14.49 -2.72
CA SER A 100 3.22 13.86 -3.88
C SER A 100 1.78 14.32 -4.13
N LEU A 101 0.97 14.45 -3.07
CA LEU A 101 -0.41 14.93 -3.18
C LEU A 101 -0.46 16.37 -3.72
N ILE A 102 0.43 17.23 -3.22
CA ILE A 102 0.53 18.63 -3.65
C ILE A 102 0.98 18.70 -5.11
N ILE A 103 2.09 18.02 -5.45
CA ILE A 103 2.66 17.99 -6.80
C ILE A 103 1.62 17.45 -7.78
N THR A 104 1.00 16.32 -7.46
CA THR A 104 0.01 15.68 -8.34
C THR A 104 -1.19 16.58 -8.62
N SER A 105 -1.62 17.39 -7.65
CA SER A 105 -2.69 18.38 -7.84
C SER A 105 -2.32 19.45 -8.89
N PHE A 106 -1.05 19.89 -8.91
CA PHE A 106 -0.55 20.81 -9.94
C PHE A 106 -0.32 20.12 -11.29
N LEU A 107 0.25 18.91 -11.28
CA LEU A 107 0.55 18.14 -12.48
C LEU A 107 -0.72 17.68 -13.20
N TYR A 108 -1.83 17.45 -12.48
CA TYR A 108 -3.10 16.95 -13.03
C TYR A 108 -3.58 17.75 -14.25
N LYS A 109 -3.41 19.08 -14.24
CA LYS A 109 -3.86 19.96 -15.34
C LYS A 109 -2.84 20.15 -16.44
N LYS A 110 -1.55 19.98 -16.13
CA LYS A 110 -0.43 20.34 -17.02
C LYS A 110 0.14 19.14 -17.77
N ILE A 111 0.14 17.96 -17.15
CA ILE A 111 0.79 16.76 -17.70
C ILE A 111 -0.27 15.69 -18.00
N PRO A 112 -0.33 15.17 -19.24
CA PRO A 112 -1.19 14.05 -19.61
C PRO A 112 -1.00 12.83 -18.71
N LEU A 113 -2.10 12.12 -18.42
CA LEU A 113 -2.10 10.96 -17.52
C LEU A 113 -1.11 9.87 -17.95
N HIS A 114 -1.02 9.59 -19.24
CA HIS A 114 -0.07 8.62 -19.79
C HIS A 114 1.39 8.98 -19.44
N ILE A 115 1.77 10.26 -19.59
CA ILE A 115 3.11 10.75 -19.31
C ILE A 115 3.42 10.66 -17.81
N ARG A 116 2.43 10.95 -16.95
CA ARG A 116 2.58 10.80 -15.49
C ARG A 116 2.84 9.35 -15.08
N ILE A 117 2.14 8.39 -15.69
CA ILE A 117 2.31 6.95 -15.37
C ILE A 117 3.67 6.46 -15.84
N VAL A 118 4.02 6.66 -17.12
CA VAL A 118 5.32 6.20 -17.65
C VAL A 118 6.48 6.93 -16.98
N GLY A 119 6.39 8.26 -16.83
CA GLY A 119 7.40 9.06 -16.16
C GLY A 119 7.61 8.64 -14.70
N GLY A 120 6.53 8.35 -13.97
CA GLY A 120 6.61 7.81 -12.60
C GLY A 120 7.38 6.49 -12.55
N MET A 121 7.06 5.53 -13.43
CA MET A 121 7.79 4.25 -13.49
C MET A 121 9.26 4.41 -13.89
N VAL A 122 9.58 5.27 -14.85
CA VAL A 122 10.97 5.57 -15.26
C VAL A 122 11.76 6.15 -14.10
N MET A 123 11.19 7.11 -13.35
CA MET A 123 11.86 7.68 -12.18
C MET A 123 12.05 6.66 -11.06
N LEU A 124 11.07 5.79 -10.82
CA LEU A 124 11.24 4.69 -9.86
C LEU A 124 12.35 3.72 -10.28
N LEU A 125 12.43 3.34 -11.57
CA LEU A 125 13.52 2.52 -12.09
C LEU A 125 14.88 3.18 -11.91
N ALA A 126 14.99 4.48 -12.21
CA ALA A 126 16.23 5.23 -12.04
C ALA A 126 16.69 5.26 -10.57
N LEU A 127 15.77 5.54 -9.63
CA LEU A 127 16.07 5.60 -8.21
C LEU A 127 16.42 4.23 -7.60
N PHE A 128 15.73 3.16 -8.01
CA PHE A 128 16.10 1.80 -7.60
C PHE A 128 17.43 1.36 -8.18
N THR A 129 17.72 1.70 -9.44
CA THR A 129 19.03 1.44 -10.05
C THR A 129 20.14 2.17 -9.31
N LEU A 130 19.91 3.43 -8.94
CA LEU A 130 20.84 4.20 -8.10
C LEU A 130 21.06 3.52 -6.74
N THR A 131 19.99 3.07 -6.09
CA THR A 131 20.07 2.34 -4.81
C THR A 131 20.87 1.03 -4.94
N LEU A 132 20.66 0.28 -6.03
CA LEU A 132 21.41 -0.93 -6.35
C LEU A 132 22.90 -0.65 -6.55
N ILE A 133 23.26 0.42 -7.25
CA ILE A 133 24.66 0.83 -7.44
C ILE A 133 25.32 1.11 -6.07
N PHE A 134 24.64 1.82 -5.18
CA PHE A 134 25.16 2.15 -3.85
C PHE A 134 25.45 0.94 -2.95
N ILE A 135 24.88 -0.23 -3.24
CA ILE A 135 25.25 -1.47 -2.53
C ILE A 135 26.75 -1.76 -2.67
N PHE A 136 27.28 -1.55 -3.88
CA PHE A 136 28.64 -1.91 -4.24
C PHE A 136 29.65 -0.79 -4.01
N VAL A 137 29.18 0.44 -3.81
CA VAL A 137 30.04 1.58 -3.44
C VAL A 137 30.45 1.45 -1.98
N ASP A 138 31.74 1.62 -1.68
CA ASP A 138 32.21 1.70 -0.30
C ASP A 138 31.87 3.07 0.29
N THR A 139 31.19 3.05 1.44
CA THR A 139 30.67 4.22 2.14
C THR A 139 31.19 4.31 3.57
N ASP A 140 32.10 3.42 3.98
CA ASP A 140 32.54 3.28 5.37
C ASP A 140 33.25 4.55 5.89
N SER A 141 33.92 5.33 5.02
CA SER A 141 34.58 6.58 5.40
C SER A 141 33.66 7.81 5.48
N TRP A 142 32.43 7.73 4.96
CA TRP A 142 31.51 8.89 4.84
C TRP A 142 30.04 8.49 5.09
N GLN A 143 29.82 7.61 6.05
CA GLN A 143 28.50 7.01 6.34
C GLN A 143 27.41 8.05 6.62
N GLU A 144 27.71 9.18 7.27
CA GLU A 144 26.73 10.26 7.50
C GLU A 144 26.26 10.92 6.21
N GLY A 145 27.17 11.16 5.26
CA GLY A 145 26.81 11.68 3.94
C GLY A 145 25.96 10.68 3.16
N PHE A 146 26.32 9.39 3.23
CA PHE A 146 25.53 8.33 2.60
C PHE A 146 24.15 8.20 3.24
N PHE A 147 24.04 8.36 4.57
CA PHE A 147 22.78 8.36 5.30
C PHE A 147 21.83 9.44 4.79
N ALA A 148 22.32 10.67 4.61
CA ALA A 148 21.53 11.76 4.04
C ALA A 148 21.08 11.46 2.59
N ILE A 149 21.97 10.91 1.76
CA ILE A 149 21.64 10.51 0.39
C ILE A 149 20.58 9.40 0.38
N ALA A 150 20.71 8.39 1.24
CA ALA A 150 19.74 7.30 1.34
C ALA A 150 18.35 7.85 1.71
N LEU A 151 18.26 8.70 2.74
CA LEU A 151 16.99 9.33 3.11
C LEU A 151 16.37 10.16 1.99
N LEU A 152 17.19 10.89 1.21
CA LEU A 152 16.72 11.64 0.05
C LEU A 152 16.18 10.71 -1.04
N ILE A 153 16.89 9.62 -1.35
CA ILE A 153 16.44 8.62 -2.32
C ILE A 153 15.09 8.02 -1.87
N GLY A 154 14.97 7.62 -0.60
CA GLY A 154 13.71 7.11 -0.02
C GLY A 154 12.56 8.11 -0.10
N GLY A 155 12.84 9.38 0.19
CA GLY A 155 11.88 10.48 0.05
C GLY A 155 11.42 10.69 -1.40
N PHE A 156 12.35 10.69 -2.37
CA PHE A 156 12.03 10.80 -3.79
C PHE A 156 11.27 9.59 -4.32
N LEU A 157 11.66 8.37 -3.92
CA LEU A 157 10.89 7.16 -4.18
C LEU A 157 9.44 7.35 -3.70
N SER A 158 9.27 7.94 -2.51
CA SER A 158 7.96 8.27 -1.95
C SER A 158 7.14 9.28 -2.73
N VAL A 159 7.78 10.33 -3.24
CA VAL A 159 7.13 11.31 -4.13
C VAL A 159 6.61 10.63 -5.40
N PHE A 160 7.47 9.87 -6.09
CA PHE A 160 7.15 9.30 -7.39
C PHE A 160 6.17 8.13 -7.29
N TYR A 161 6.27 7.27 -6.27
CA TYR A 161 5.29 6.21 -6.09
C TYR A 161 3.93 6.78 -5.70
N GLY A 162 3.86 7.81 -4.84
CA GLY A 162 2.59 8.47 -4.52
C GLY A 162 1.92 9.06 -5.76
N ALA A 163 2.72 9.65 -6.65
CA ALA A 163 2.21 10.30 -7.86
C ALA A 163 1.74 9.26 -8.87
N LEU A 164 2.47 8.14 -8.96
CA LEU A 164 2.10 6.99 -9.77
C LEU A 164 0.81 6.33 -9.23
N MET A 165 0.70 6.13 -7.92
CA MET A 165 -0.46 5.59 -7.23
C MET A 165 -1.71 6.41 -7.56
N VAL A 166 -1.68 7.73 -7.34
CA VAL A 166 -2.82 8.62 -7.67
C VAL A 166 -3.14 8.60 -9.17
N SER A 167 -2.13 8.59 -10.04
CA SER A 167 -2.34 8.48 -11.50
C SER A 167 -3.06 7.18 -11.88
N ILE A 168 -2.69 6.05 -11.28
CA ILE A 168 -3.30 4.76 -11.60
C ILE A 168 -4.70 4.65 -10.98
N PHE A 169 -4.92 5.17 -9.75
CA PHE A 169 -6.26 5.32 -9.16
C PHE A 169 -7.20 6.13 -10.07
N GLN A 170 -6.71 7.24 -10.63
CA GLN A 170 -7.45 8.04 -11.58
C GLN A 170 -7.78 7.29 -12.88
N LEU A 171 -6.91 6.37 -13.32
CA LEU A 171 -7.15 5.59 -14.53
C LEU A 171 -8.12 4.43 -14.28
N SER A 172 -7.96 3.70 -13.17
CA SER A 172 -8.83 2.59 -12.81
C SER A 172 -10.26 3.05 -12.56
N SER A 173 -10.44 4.21 -11.91
CA SER A 173 -11.75 4.83 -11.70
C SER A 173 -12.44 5.31 -12.98
N ARG A 174 -11.76 5.35 -14.13
CA ARG A 174 -12.38 5.65 -15.44
C ARG A 174 -12.82 4.39 -16.18
N LEU A 175 -12.36 3.23 -15.73
CA LEU A 175 -12.57 1.95 -16.40
C LEU A 175 -13.65 1.12 -15.72
N SER A 176 -13.49 0.83 -14.43
CA SER A 176 -14.52 0.17 -13.61
C SER A 176 -14.06 0.06 -12.15
N ALA A 177 -15.01 -0.10 -11.24
CA ALA A 177 -14.74 -0.50 -9.86
C ALA A 177 -13.91 -1.80 -9.75
N ARG A 178 -14.03 -2.73 -10.72
CA ARG A 178 -13.23 -3.97 -10.75
C ARG A 178 -11.75 -3.72 -11.03
N CYS A 179 -11.43 -2.81 -11.95
CA CYS A 179 -10.04 -2.41 -12.19
C CYS A 179 -9.45 -1.71 -10.96
N LEU A 180 -10.26 -0.91 -10.28
CA LEU A 180 -9.86 -0.23 -9.06
C LEU A 180 -9.61 -1.23 -7.93
N ALA A 181 -10.50 -2.20 -7.71
CA ALA A 181 -10.30 -3.30 -6.76
C ALA A 181 -9.05 -4.12 -7.08
N ALA A 182 -8.85 -4.51 -8.34
CA ALA A 182 -7.67 -5.24 -8.81
C ALA A 182 -6.37 -4.48 -8.55
N GLN A 183 -6.37 -3.16 -8.72
CA GLN A 183 -5.22 -2.32 -8.37
C GLN A 183 -4.88 -2.42 -6.88
N VAL A 184 -5.86 -2.30 -5.99
CA VAL A 184 -5.57 -2.35 -4.56
C VAL A 184 -5.22 -3.79 -4.12
N ALA A 185 -5.80 -4.83 -4.73
CA ALA A 185 -5.40 -6.22 -4.54
C ALA A 185 -3.95 -6.49 -4.98
N GLY A 186 -3.50 -5.86 -6.07
CA GLY A 186 -2.11 -5.90 -6.50
C GLY A 186 -1.10 -5.42 -5.44
N GLN A 187 -1.50 -4.55 -4.52
CA GLN A 187 -0.62 -4.09 -3.43
C GLN A 187 -0.30 -5.21 -2.44
N SER A 188 -1.29 -6.04 -2.10
CA SER A 188 -1.09 -7.23 -1.26
C SER A 188 -0.24 -8.29 -1.98
N VAL A 189 -0.40 -8.44 -3.31
CA VAL A 189 0.47 -9.30 -4.12
C VAL A 189 1.93 -8.86 -4.05
N CYS A 190 2.20 -7.54 -4.05
CA CYS A 190 3.55 -7.02 -3.84
C CYS A 190 4.12 -7.40 -2.47
N GLY A 191 3.31 -7.33 -1.42
CA GLY A 191 3.72 -7.74 -0.07
C GLY A 191 4.06 -9.23 0.00
N ILE A 192 3.21 -10.09 -0.57
CA ILE A 192 3.48 -11.54 -0.69
C ILE A 192 4.81 -11.77 -1.44
N LEU A 193 5.00 -11.11 -2.58
CA LEU A 193 6.23 -11.24 -3.38
C LEU A 193 7.46 -10.83 -2.56
N ALA A 194 7.42 -9.68 -1.88
CA ALA A 194 8.53 -9.19 -1.07
C ALA A 194 8.87 -10.16 0.08
N THR A 195 7.85 -10.71 0.76
CA THR A 195 8.07 -11.69 1.82
C THR A 195 8.60 -13.02 1.31
N LEU A 196 8.14 -13.50 0.14
CA LEU A 196 8.70 -14.71 -0.47
C LEU A 196 10.17 -14.52 -0.83
N VAL A 197 10.53 -13.35 -1.37
CA VAL A 197 11.94 -13.00 -1.63
C VAL A 197 12.74 -12.98 -0.32
N GLN A 198 12.16 -12.46 0.77
CA GLN A 198 12.81 -12.48 2.08
C GLN A 198 13.06 -13.90 2.59
N ILE A 199 12.08 -14.79 2.51
CA ILE A 199 12.22 -16.19 2.92
C ILE A 199 13.29 -16.90 2.08
N ILE A 200 13.29 -16.67 0.76
CA ILE A 200 14.29 -17.24 -0.16
C ILE A 200 15.69 -16.71 0.18
N ALA A 201 15.82 -15.41 0.44
CA ALA A 201 17.11 -14.80 0.80
C ALA A 201 17.66 -15.37 2.11
N LEU A 202 16.80 -15.55 3.12
CA LEU A 202 17.17 -16.19 4.39
C LEU A 202 17.60 -17.65 4.21
N ALA A 203 16.96 -18.39 3.30
CA ALA A 203 17.29 -19.79 3.02
C ALA A 203 18.55 -19.98 2.18
N ALA A 204 18.82 -19.10 1.23
CA ALA A 204 19.97 -19.20 0.34
C ALA A 204 21.29 -18.77 1.02
N ALA A 205 21.21 -18.09 2.17
CA ALA A 205 22.33 -17.47 2.89
C ALA A 205 23.40 -16.81 1.98
N PRO A 206 23.04 -16.01 0.95
CA PRO A 206 24.02 -15.22 0.24
C PRO A 206 24.36 -14.00 1.10
N SER A 207 25.56 -13.44 0.97
CA SER A 207 26.00 -12.27 1.76
C SER A 207 24.96 -11.13 1.80
N VAL A 208 24.99 -10.28 2.84
CA VAL A 208 24.06 -9.13 3.00
C VAL A 208 23.95 -8.27 1.74
N LYS A 209 25.08 -8.01 1.06
CA LYS A 209 25.12 -7.26 -0.20
C LYS A 209 24.40 -7.99 -1.33
N ALA A 210 24.60 -9.30 -1.47
CA ALA A 210 23.95 -10.11 -2.49
C ALA A 210 22.44 -10.21 -2.25
N THR A 211 22.01 -10.37 -0.99
CA THR A 211 20.60 -10.34 -0.59
C THR A 211 19.95 -9.01 -0.97
N ALA A 212 20.54 -7.87 -0.61
CA ALA A 212 20.02 -6.56 -1.00
C ALA A 212 20.01 -6.32 -2.52
N ALA A 213 21.04 -6.81 -3.23
CA ALA A 213 21.09 -6.74 -4.68
C ALA A 213 19.94 -7.53 -5.32
N LEU A 214 19.59 -8.70 -4.77
CA LEU A 214 18.46 -9.51 -5.21
C LEU A 214 17.13 -8.75 -5.02
N TYR A 215 16.89 -8.13 -3.86
CA TYR A 215 15.70 -7.32 -3.63
C TYR A 215 15.56 -6.20 -4.67
N TYR A 216 16.60 -5.39 -4.86
CA TYR A 216 16.51 -4.26 -5.77
C TYR A 216 16.48 -4.69 -7.24
N ALA A 217 17.13 -5.80 -7.61
CA ALA A 217 17.02 -6.36 -8.96
C ALA A 217 15.59 -6.83 -9.26
N ILE A 218 14.93 -7.51 -8.31
CA ILE A 218 13.54 -7.95 -8.45
C ILE A 218 12.60 -6.73 -8.52
N ALA A 219 12.84 -5.70 -7.70
CA ALA A 219 12.09 -4.45 -7.77
C ALA A 219 12.19 -3.78 -9.16
N ILE A 220 13.41 -3.66 -9.70
CA ILE A 220 13.66 -3.11 -11.05
C ILE A 220 12.97 -3.97 -12.11
N GLY A 221 13.17 -5.29 -12.07
CA GLY A 221 12.55 -6.22 -13.02
C GLY A 221 11.03 -6.14 -13.01
N THR A 222 10.43 -6.13 -11.81
CA THR A 222 8.97 -5.99 -11.65
C THR A 222 8.47 -4.69 -12.27
N ILE A 223 9.06 -3.54 -11.92
CA ILE A 223 8.61 -2.24 -12.46
C ILE A 223 8.80 -2.19 -13.99
N ALA A 224 9.92 -2.72 -14.52
CA ALA A 224 10.20 -2.74 -15.95
C ALA A 224 9.21 -3.62 -16.72
N CYS A 225 8.91 -4.82 -16.23
CA CYS A 225 7.92 -5.73 -16.82
C CYS A 225 6.52 -5.11 -16.82
N VAL A 226 6.10 -4.50 -15.71
CA VAL A 226 4.80 -3.82 -15.61
C VAL A 226 4.72 -2.62 -16.55
N MET A 227 5.79 -1.82 -16.64
CA MET A 227 5.88 -0.71 -17.57
C MET A 227 5.74 -1.18 -19.03
N ALA A 228 6.43 -2.27 -19.40
CA ALA A 228 6.32 -2.86 -20.73
C ALA A 228 4.88 -3.35 -21.01
N ALA A 229 4.26 -4.08 -20.08
CA ALA A 229 2.89 -4.55 -20.20
C ALA A 229 1.88 -3.39 -20.36
N TYR A 230 2.06 -2.32 -19.60
CA TYR A 230 1.28 -1.08 -19.73
C TYR A 230 1.44 -0.46 -21.11
N ILE A 231 2.68 -0.26 -21.60
CA ILE A 231 2.95 0.33 -22.92
C ILE A 231 2.34 -0.52 -24.04
N VAL A 232 2.48 -1.86 -23.96
CA VAL A 232 1.86 -2.79 -24.92
C VAL A 232 0.34 -2.65 -24.93
N THR A 233 -0.29 -2.56 -23.76
CA THR A 233 -1.75 -2.38 -23.63
C THR A 233 -2.21 -1.05 -24.22
N VAL A 234 -1.49 0.05 -23.94
CA VAL A 234 -1.75 1.37 -24.53
C VAL A 234 -1.63 1.33 -26.05
N LYS A 235 -0.64 0.62 -26.61
CA LYS A 235 -0.46 0.51 -28.07
C LYS A 235 -1.54 -0.37 -28.73
N ARG A 236 -1.96 -1.45 -28.10
CA ARG A 236 -2.93 -2.39 -28.69
C ARG A 236 -4.39 -2.01 -28.51
N SER A 237 -4.78 -1.42 -27.38
CA SER A 237 -6.18 -1.12 -27.11
C SER A 237 -6.55 0.34 -27.36
N LYS A 238 -7.47 0.56 -28.30
CA LYS A 238 -8.08 1.89 -28.53
C LYS A 238 -8.91 2.34 -27.33
N GLN A 239 -9.73 1.44 -26.78
CA GLN A 239 -10.55 1.70 -25.59
C GLN A 239 -9.71 2.22 -24.41
N PHE A 240 -8.55 1.59 -24.15
CA PHE A 240 -7.65 2.02 -23.08
C PHE A 240 -7.05 3.41 -23.34
N ARG A 241 -6.68 3.71 -24.59
CA ARG A 241 -6.18 5.04 -24.99
C ARG A 241 -7.23 6.13 -24.83
N ASP A 242 -8.49 5.82 -25.15
CA ASP A 242 -9.57 6.79 -25.07
C ASP A 242 -9.81 7.17 -23.59
N LYS A 243 -9.81 6.19 -22.68
CA LYS A 243 -9.87 6.43 -21.22
C LYS A 243 -8.67 7.18 -20.65
N LEU A 244 -7.47 7.01 -21.23
CA LEU A 244 -6.29 7.83 -20.86
C LEU A 244 -6.45 9.31 -21.25
N LYS A 245 -7.09 9.58 -22.41
CA LYS A 245 -7.34 10.94 -22.93
C LYS A 245 -8.57 11.59 -22.32
N GLU A 246 -9.44 10.81 -21.70
CA GLU A 246 -10.67 11.27 -21.05
C GLU A 246 -10.36 12.19 -19.86
N ASN A 247 -10.12 13.47 -20.12
CA ASN A 247 -10.31 14.46 -19.06
C ASN A 247 -11.82 14.56 -18.86
N LYS A 248 -12.37 14.10 -17.72
CA LYS A 248 -13.75 14.38 -17.29
C LYS A 248 -13.94 15.90 -17.38
N LYS A 249 -14.31 16.41 -18.55
CA LYS A 249 -14.85 17.74 -18.73
C LYS A 249 -16.23 17.59 -18.14
N THR A 250 -16.42 18.02 -16.90
CA THR A 250 -17.77 18.34 -16.41
C THR A 250 -18.48 19.09 -17.55
N PRO A 251 -19.69 18.67 -17.98
CA PRO A 251 -20.42 19.31 -19.08
C PRO A 251 -20.52 20.84 -18.94
N ASN A 252 -20.42 21.34 -17.71
CA ASN A 252 -20.42 22.77 -17.37
C ASN A 252 -19.12 23.54 -17.68
N ALA A 253 -18.01 22.87 -18.01
CA ALA A 253 -16.75 23.54 -18.35
C ALA A 253 -16.73 24.17 -19.75
N ALA A 254 -17.65 23.76 -20.64
CA ALA A 254 -17.87 24.41 -21.93
C ALA A 254 -18.55 25.79 -21.80
N LYS A 255 -19.08 26.14 -20.61
CA LYS A 255 -19.72 27.42 -20.31
C LYS A 255 -18.95 28.25 -19.29
N GLY A 256 -17.61 28.32 -19.35
CA GLY A 256 -16.78 29.34 -18.65
C GLY A 256 -16.90 29.49 -17.11
N LYS A 257 -17.82 28.80 -16.45
CA LYS A 257 -18.04 28.87 -15.00
C LYS A 257 -17.25 27.73 -14.37
N ARG A 258 -16.15 28.08 -13.70
CA ARG A 258 -15.48 27.17 -12.77
C ARG A 258 -16.57 26.61 -11.84
N PRO A 259 -16.72 25.28 -11.68
CA PRO A 259 -17.65 24.76 -10.69
C PRO A 259 -17.20 25.30 -9.34
N LYS A 260 -17.97 26.25 -8.77
CA LYS A 260 -17.76 26.66 -7.39
C LYS A 260 -18.06 25.42 -6.57
N LEU A 261 -17.06 24.93 -5.83
CA LEU A 261 -17.26 23.87 -4.86
C LEU A 261 -18.31 24.37 -3.86
N LYS A 262 -19.56 23.95 -4.03
CA LYS A 262 -20.64 24.35 -3.14
C LYS A 262 -20.41 23.60 -1.83
N LEU A 263 -20.13 24.34 -0.76
CA LEU A 263 -19.91 23.77 0.57
C LEU A 263 -21.05 22.82 0.98
N ASP A 264 -22.27 23.11 0.52
CA ASP A 264 -23.45 22.28 0.78
C ASP A 264 -23.38 20.90 0.11
N VAL A 265 -22.79 20.80 -1.09
CA VAL A 265 -22.56 19.52 -1.76
C VAL A 265 -21.48 18.74 -1.02
N LEU A 266 -20.39 19.40 -0.61
CA LEU A 266 -19.33 18.76 0.16
C LEU A 266 -19.86 18.23 1.51
N LYS A 267 -20.66 19.04 2.22
CA LYS A 267 -21.33 18.63 3.47
C LYS A 267 -22.27 17.45 3.25
N ARG A 268 -23.03 17.44 2.15
CA ARG A 268 -23.94 16.34 1.80
C ARG A 268 -23.19 15.04 1.53
N VAL A 269 -22.15 15.09 0.70
CA VAL A 269 -21.29 13.93 0.38
C VAL A 269 -20.61 13.43 1.66
N PHE A 270 -20.02 14.33 2.44
CA PHE A 270 -19.38 13.97 3.71
C PHE A 270 -20.35 13.31 4.67
N ARG A 271 -21.58 13.83 4.83
CA ARG A 271 -22.60 13.22 5.70
C ARG A 271 -23.02 11.84 5.21
N LYS A 272 -23.20 11.66 3.89
CA LYS A 272 -23.53 10.36 3.29
C LYS A 272 -22.38 9.34 3.45
N MET A 273 -21.13 9.77 3.33
CA MET A 273 -19.95 8.91 3.40
C MET A 273 -19.29 8.83 4.78
N PHE A 274 -19.82 9.53 5.78
CA PHE A 274 -19.16 9.73 7.08
C PHE A 274 -18.74 8.41 7.72
N LEU A 275 -19.67 7.45 7.81
CA LEU A 275 -19.40 6.14 8.40
C LEU A 275 -18.33 5.36 7.63
N LEU A 276 -18.29 5.49 6.29
CA LEU A 276 -17.29 4.82 5.47
C LEU A 276 -15.90 5.46 5.68
N ILE A 277 -15.83 6.79 5.75
CA ILE A 277 -14.59 7.52 6.05
C ILE A 277 -14.07 7.14 7.43
N VAL A 278 -14.93 7.13 8.45
CA VAL A 278 -14.55 6.70 9.81
C VAL A 278 -14.04 5.26 9.79
N SER A 279 -14.72 4.36 9.08
CA SER A 279 -14.29 2.96 8.95
C SER A 279 -12.91 2.84 8.31
N LEU A 280 -12.66 3.59 7.24
CA LEU A 280 -11.36 3.63 6.54
C LEU A 280 -10.25 4.20 7.42
N VAL A 281 -10.53 5.25 8.20
CA VAL A 281 -9.57 5.85 9.14
C VAL A 281 -9.24 4.87 10.26
N LEU A 282 -10.24 4.24 10.88
CA LEU A 282 -10.03 3.23 11.92
C LEU A 282 -9.22 2.04 11.40
N TYR A 283 -9.57 1.54 10.21
CA TYR A 283 -8.81 0.49 9.53
C TYR A 283 -7.35 0.91 9.29
N ALA A 284 -7.14 2.05 8.63
CA ALA A 284 -5.79 2.49 8.23
C ALA A 284 -4.93 2.81 9.46
N GLY A 285 -5.50 3.44 10.49
CA GLY A 285 -4.83 3.74 11.74
C GLY A 285 -4.43 2.48 12.49
N CYS A 286 -5.38 1.56 12.71
CA CYS A 286 -5.12 0.30 13.40
C CYS A 286 -4.04 -0.54 12.69
N SER A 287 -4.13 -0.69 11.36
CA SER A 287 -3.12 -1.42 10.60
C SER A 287 -1.75 -0.76 10.68
N SER A 288 -1.65 0.56 10.49
CA SER A 288 -0.36 1.27 10.45
C SER A 288 0.32 1.35 11.83
N MET A 289 -0.45 1.35 12.92
CA MET A 289 0.11 1.33 14.27
C MET A 289 0.69 -0.03 14.64
N LEU A 290 0.10 -1.12 14.11
CA LEU A 290 0.53 -2.49 14.41
C LEU A 290 1.61 -2.99 13.44
N GLN A 291 1.43 -2.78 12.14
CA GLN A 291 2.27 -3.32 11.08
C GLN A 291 3.19 -2.26 10.44
N PRO A 292 4.45 -2.62 10.09
CA PRO A 292 5.18 -3.78 10.58
C PRO A 292 5.73 -3.54 12.00
N GLY A 293 5.73 -2.30 12.50
CA GLY A 293 6.54 -1.87 13.65
C GLY A 293 6.37 -2.70 14.92
N VAL A 294 5.13 -2.86 15.40
CA VAL A 294 4.86 -3.63 16.63
C VAL A 294 4.93 -5.12 16.36
N THR A 295 4.32 -5.59 15.27
CA THR A 295 4.23 -7.02 14.96
C THR A 295 5.57 -7.65 14.58
N ALA A 296 6.53 -6.87 14.06
CA ALA A 296 7.89 -7.33 13.77
C ALA A 296 8.75 -7.53 15.02
N LEU A 297 8.32 -7.02 16.17
CA LEU A 297 8.97 -7.21 17.48
C LEU A 297 8.49 -8.47 18.21
N MET A 298 7.59 -9.25 17.60
CA MET A 298 7.13 -10.50 18.18
C MET A 298 8.28 -11.51 18.24
N GLU A 299 8.42 -12.18 19.38
CA GLU A 299 9.35 -13.30 19.51
C GLU A 299 8.55 -14.60 19.65
N SER A 300 8.89 -15.59 18.82
CA SER A 300 8.29 -16.92 18.94
C SER A 300 8.53 -17.49 20.33
N SER A 301 7.54 -18.19 20.86
CA SER A 301 7.63 -18.99 22.08
C SER A 301 8.80 -20.00 22.04
N GLY A 302 9.21 -20.43 20.86
CA GLY A 302 10.35 -21.31 20.63
C GLY A 302 11.69 -20.60 20.43
N LYS A 303 11.80 -19.28 20.60
CA LYS A 303 13.04 -18.53 20.30
C LYS A 303 14.25 -19.14 21.02
N GLY A 304 15.35 -19.30 20.29
CA GLY A 304 16.60 -19.92 20.74
C GLY A 304 16.61 -21.45 20.70
N THR A 305 15.50 -22.09 20.31
CA THR A 305 15.43 -23.56 20.23
C THR A 305 15.75 -24.11 18.85
N ASN A 306 15.39 -23.39 17.78
CA ASN A 306 15.57 -23.88 16.42
C ASN A 306 15.61 -22.74 15.38
N LEU A 307 16.04 -23.09 14.16
CA LEU A 307 16.15 -22.13 13.06
C LEU A 307 14.80 -21.51 12.64
N TRP A 308 13.70 -22.26 12.79
CA TRP A 308 12.37 -21.80 12.41
C TRP A 308 11.90 -20.63 13.28
N SER A 309 11.97 -20.79 14.62
CA SER A 309 11.60 -19.75 15.58
C SER A 309 12.44 -18.49 15.43
N ASP A 310 13.71 -18.65 15.06
CA ASP A 310 14.69 -17.56 15.12
C ASP A 310 14.78 -16.76 13.81
N LYS A 311 14.64 -17.44 12.66
CA LYS A 311 14.79 -16.79 11.34
C LYS A 311 13.50 -16.72 10.52
N TYR A 312 12.64 -17.74 10.57
CA TYR A 312 11.51 -17.86 9.64
C TYR A 312 10.17 -17.44 10.22
N PHE A 313 10.03 -17.41 11.55
CA PHE A 313 8.78 -17.09 12.22
C PHE A 313 8.22 -15.73 11.77
N ILE A 314 9.01 -14.65 11.85
CA ILE A 314 8.54 -13.31 11.48
C ILE A 314 8.13 -13.23 9.98
N PRO A 315 9.00 -13.60 9.01
CA PRO A 315 8.60 -13.57 7.61
C PRO A 315 7.34 -14.39 7.30
N VAL A 316 7.19 -15.60 7.86
CA VAL A 316 6.07 -16.48 7.54
C VAL A 316 4.80 -16.13 8.32
N CYS A 317 4.89 -16.07 9.64
CA CYS A 317 3.74 -15.94 10.52
C CYS A 317 3.24 -14.50 10.63
N VAL A 318 4.11 -13.50 10.40
CA VAL A 318 3.70 -12.08 10.41
C VAL A 318 3.44 -11.60 8.99
N PHE A 319 4.49 -11.50 8.17
CA PHE A 319 4.39 -10.76 6.90
C PHE A 319 3.65 -11.54 5.83
N LEU A 320 3.97 -12.82 5.63
CA LEU A 320 3.31 -13.63 4.61
C LEU A 320 1.85 -13.83 4.97
N SER A 321 1.58 -14.23 6.22
CA SER A 321 0.22 -14.40 6.73
C SER A 321 -0.60 -13.11 6.59
N TYR A 322 -0.09 -11.95 7.05
CA TYR A 322 -0.82 -10.69 6.91
C TYR A 322 -1.16 -10.38 5.44
N ASN A 323 -0.17 -10.41 4.54
CA ASN A 323 -0.38 -10.04 3.13
C ASN A 323 -1.27 -11.04 2.38
N THR A 324 -1.15 -12.34 2.68
CA THR A 324 -2.02 -13.38 2.10
C THR A 324 -3.46 -13.22 2.55
N PHE A 325 -3.71 -13.06 3.85
CA PHE A 325 -5.07 -12.90 4.35
C PHE A 325 -5.67 -11.54 4.00
N GLU A 326 -4.86 -10.49 3.87
CA GLU A 326 -5.31 -9.23 3.29
C GLU A 326 -5.81 -9.43 1.85
N LEU A 327 -5.05 -10.13 0.99
CA LEU A 327 -5.50 -10.45 -0.36
C LEU A 327 -6.80 -11.26 -0.37
N ILE A 328 -6.91 -12.29 0.48
CA ILE A 328 -8.14 -13.08 0.63
C ILE A 328 -9.32 -12.19 1.05
N GLY A 329 -9.12 -11.28 1.99
CA GLY A 329 -10.13 -10.32 2.42
C GLY A 329 -10.60 -9.40 1.30
N ARG A 330 -9.66 -8.93 0.45
CA ARG A 330 -9.96 -8.11 -0.72
C ARG A 330 -10.81 -8.87 -1.72
N GLU A 331 -10.39 -10.06 -2.14
CA GLU A 331 -11.13 -10.87 -3.11
C GLU A 331 -12.51 -11.29 -2.58
N GLY A 332 -12.57 -11.78 -1.34
CA GLY A 332 -13.80 -12.24 -0.70
C GLY A 332 -14.85 -11.14 -0.55
N SER A 333 -14.43 -9.89 -0.33
CA SER A 333 -15.35 -8.75 -0.17
C SER A 333 -16.24 -8.50 -1.39
N SER A 334 -15.78 -8.86 -2.59
CA SER A 334 -16.48 -8.58 -3.84
C SER A 334 -17.64 -9.56 -4.10
N HIS A 335 -17.60 -10.75 -3.50
CA HIS A 335 -18.52 -11.86 -3.79
C HIS A 335 -19.69 -11.97 -2.79
N LEU A 336 -19.58 -11.37 -1.61
CA LEU A 336 -20.56 -11.54 -0.53
C LEU A 336 -21.42 -10.28 -0.35
N LYS A 337 -22.69 -10.34 -0.76
CA LYS A 337 -23.62 -9.20 -0.69
C LYS A 337 -23.81 -8.63 0.72
N MET A 338 -23.87 -9.50 1.74
CA MET A 338 -24.02 -9.09 3.15
C MET A 338 -22.88 -8.18 3.63
N LEU A 339 -21.68 -8.35 3.07
CA LEU A 339 -20.51 -7.56 3.43
C LEU A 339 -20.58 -6.11 2.92
N LYS A 340 -21.53 -5.77 2.05
CA LYS A 340 -21.75 -4.40 1.55
C LYS A 340 -22.55 -3.52 2.51
N ASN A 341 -23.03 -4.05 3.63
CA ASN A 341 -23.78 -3.28 4.62
C ASN A 341 -22.83 -2.37 5.43
N ILE A 342 -23.09 -1.06 5.42
CA ILE A 342 -22.27 -0.05 6.13
C ILE A 342 -22.14 -0.34 7.63
N TYR A 343 -23.17 -0.89 8.26
CA TYR A 343 -23.13 -1.26 9.67
C TYR A 343 -22.16 -2.42 9.93
N VAL A 344 -22.08 -3.39 9.02
CA VAL A 344 -21.09 -4.48 9.11
C VAL A 344 -19.67 -3.93 8.98
N ILE A 345 -19.46 -2.97 8.06
CA ILE A 345 -18.14 -2.36 7.82
C ILE A 345 -17.67 -1.59 9.06
N ILE A 346 -18.50 -0.70 9.60
CA ILE A 346 -18.11 0.10 10.78
C ILE A 346 -17.96 -0.78 12.02
N THR A 347 -18.83 -1.77 12.24
CA THR A 347 -18.69 -2.71 13.34
C THR A 347 -17.38 -3.48 13.22
N THR A 348 -17.03 -3.95 12.02
CA THR A 348 -15.74 -4.61 11.77
C THR A 348 -14.57 -3.67 12.06
N ALA A 349 -14.64 -2.41 11.62
CA ALA A 349 -13.61 -1.40 11.87
C ALA A 349 -13.42 -1.09 13.37
N VAL A 350 -14.51 -1.02 14.14
CA VAL A 350 -14.48 -0.81 15.58
C VAL A 350 -13.94 -2.04 16.32
N VAL A 351 -14.38 -3.25 15.94
CA VAL A 351 -13.87 -4.50 16.53
C VAL A 351 -12.37 -4.66 16.30
N ARG A 352 -11.83 -4.20 15.17
CA ARG A 352 -10.37 -4.19 14.93
C ARG A 352 -9.58 -3.41 15.98
N VAL A 353 -10.17 -2.39 16.61
CA VAL A 353 -9.50 -1.65 17.69
C VAL A 353 -9.15 -2.57 18.86
N VAL A 354 -9.93 -3.64 19.09
CA VAL A 354 -9.65 -4.66 20.11
C VAL A 354 -8.42 -5.49 19.78
N LEU A 355 -8.06 -5.64 18.49
CA LEU A 355 -6.82 -6.35 18.10
C LEU A 355 -5.57 -5.61 18.59
N PHE A 356 -5.64 -4.30 18.80
CA PHE A 356 -4.51 -3.50 19.27
C PHE A 356 -4.00 -3.96 20.65
N PRO A 357 -4.80 -3.94 21.74
CA PRO A 357 -4.35 -4.46 23.02
C PRO A 357 -4.05 -5.96 22.98
N LEU A 358 -4.82 -6.77 22.22
CA LEU A 358 -4.59 -8.21 22.13
C LEU A 358 -3.18 -8.53 21.61
N ILE A 359 -2.73 -7.86 20.54
CA ILE A 359 -1.38 -8.02 20.00
C ILE A 359 -0.32 -7.50 20.96
N LEU A 360 -0.57 -6.40 21.67
CA LEU A 360 0.38 -5.88 22.68
C LEU A 360 0.57 -6.83 23.87
N PHE A 361 -0.41 -7.68 24.17
CA PHE A 361 -0.30 -8.71 25.21
C PHE A 361 0.32 -10.03 24.71
N CYS A 362 0.69 -10.15 23.44
CA CYS A 362 1.53 -11.24 22.94
C CYS A 362 3.01 -11.01 23.32
N ASN A 363 3.88 -11.95 22.95
CA ASN A 363 5.31 -11.93 23.28
C ASN A 363 6.13 -10.90 22.46
N ILE A 364 5.73 -9.63 22.51
CA ILE A 364 6.46 -8.50 21.92
C ILE A 364 7.65 -8.13 22.81
N GLN A 365 8.86 -8.08 22.23
CA GLN A 365 10.12 -7.83 22.93
C GLN A 365 10.98 -6.76 22.25
N PRO A 366 11.82 -6.03 23.00
CA PRO A 366 11.90 -6.00 24.46
C PRO A 366 10.66 -5.33 25.08
N ARG A 367 10.28 -5.74 26.29
CA ARG A 367 9.17 -5.11 27.04
C ARG A 367 9.54 -4.75 28.47
N VAL A 368 8.89 -3.70 28.97
CA VAL A 368 9.12 -3.17 30.32
C VAL A 368 7.81 -3.02 31.12
N HIS A 369 6.73 -2.55 30.49
CA HIS A 369 5.53 -2.09 31.22
C HIS A 369 4.33 -3.05 31.19
N LEU A 370 4.20 -3.89 30.16
CA LEU A 370 3.06 -4.78 29.99
C LEU A 370 3.46 -6.24 30.28
N PRO A 371 2.55 -7.08 30.81
CA PRO A 371 2.75 -8.52 30.89
C PRO A 371 2.50 -9.21 29.55
N VAL A 372 3.05 -10.41 29.37
CA VAL A 372 2.63 -11.32 28.30
C VAL A 372 1.44 -12.12 28.83
N VAL A 373 0.33 -12.10 28.11
CA VAL A 373 -0.88 -12.88 28.44
C VAL A 373 -1.02 -14.06 27.47
N PHE A 374 -0.72 -13.84 26.19
CA PHE A 374 -0.76 -14.86 25.16
C PHE A 374 0.65 -15.38 24.90
N HIS A 375 0.99 -16.51 25.54
CA HIS A 375 2.30 -17.14 25.41
C HIS A 375 2.43 -18.03 24.17
N ASP A 376 1.34 -18.64 23.73
CA ASP A 376 1.33 -19.50 22.54
C ASP A 376 1.30 -18.63 21.26
N ASP A 377 2.20 -18.93 20.34
CA ASP A 377 2.34 -18.25 19.05
C ASP A 377 1.03 -18.28 18.23
N ALA A 378 0.20 -19.31 18.41
CA ALA A 378 -1.08 -19.47 17.72
C ALA A 378 -2.01 -18.27 17.91
N PHE A 379 -2.09 -17.70 19.12
CA PHE A 379 -2.94 -16.52 19.37
C PHE A 379 -2.48 -15.33 18.53
N PHE A 380 -1.19 -15.05 18.53
CA PHE A 380 -0.63 -13.95 17.77
C PHE A 380 -0.86 -14.15 16.26
N ILE A 381 -0.63 -15.37 15.75
CA ILE A 381 -0.90 -15.72 14.35
C ILE A 381 -2.37 -15.47 13.99
N ILE A 382 -3.31 -15.92 14.83
CA ILE A 382 -4.74 -15.69 14.62
C ILE A 382 -5.05 -14.19 14.57
N PHE A 383 -4.47 -13.39 15.47
CA PHE A 383 -4.70 -11.93 15.48
C PHE A 383 -4.14 -11.26 14.23
N VAL A 384 -2.97 -11.67 13.73
CA VAL A 384 -2.39 -11.17 12.48
C VAL A 384 -3.26 -11.55 11.27
N ILE A 385 -3.77 -12.79 11.24
CA ILE A 385 -4.70 -13.25 10.20
C ILE A 385 -5.99 -12.42 10.21
N LEU A 386 -6.58 -12.20 11.38
CA LEU A 386 -7.77 -11.37 11.55
C LEU A 386 -7.50 -9.93 11.11
N LEU A 387 -6.33 -9.38 11.45
CA LEU A 387 -5.89 -8.05 11.06
C LEU A 387 -5.73 -7.94 9.53
N GLY A 388 -5.19 -8.97 8.87
CA GLY A 388 -5.07 -9.02 7.41
C GLY A 388 -6.44 -9.09 6.75
N ILE A 389 -7.23 -10.14 7.05
CA ILE A 389 -8.50 -10.42 6.36
C ILE A 389 -9.52 -9.29 6.51
N THR A 390 -9.70 -8.75 7.71
CA THR A 390 -10.65 -7.66 7.93
C THR A 390 -10.14 -6.34 7.36
N GLY A 391 -8.82 -6.17 7.19
CA GLY A 391 -8.23 -4.99 6.59
C GLY A 391 -8.44 -4.97 5.08
N GLY A 392 -8.15 -6.10 4.43
CA GLY A 392 -8.41 -6.30 3.01
C GLY A 392 -9.90 -6.14 2.67
N TYR A 393 -10.77 -6.68 3.51
CA TYR A 393 -12.22 -6.51 3.38
C TYR A 393 -12.63 -5.03 3.38
N ILE A 394 -12.28 -4.27 4.43
CA ILE A 394 -12.70 -2.85 4.57
C ILE A 394 -12.11 -2.01 3.43
N ALA A 395 -10.85 -2.23 3.08
CA ALA A 395 -10.18 -1.48 2.02
C ALA A 395 -10.84 -1.68 0.65
N ASN A 396 -11.25 -2.91 0.33
CA ASN A 396 -11.80 -3.23 -0.99
C ASN A 396 -13.30 -2.94 -1.08
N ILE A 397 -14.08 -3.20 -0.02
CA ILE A 397 -15.53 -2.94 -0.05
C ILE A 397 -15.84 -1.45 -0.20
N ALA A 398 -14.97 -0.57 0.33
CA ALA A 398 -15.12 0.87 0.19
C ALA A 398 -15.16 1.31 -1.27
N ILE A 399 -14.42 0.63 -2.16
CA ILE A 399 -14.39 0.91 -3.60
C ILE A 399 -15.77 0.75 -4.23
N TYR A 400 -16.54 -0.25 -3.79
CA TYR A 400 -17.87 -0.55 -4.33
C TYR A 400 -18.99 0.27 -3.68
N LEU A 401 -18.69 1.05 -2.63
CA LEU A 401 -19.66 1.85 -1.89
C LEU A 401 -19.50 3.35 -2.10
N ILE A 402 -18.37 3.80 -2.67
CA ILE A 402 -18.19 5.19 -3.07
C ILE A 402 -19.13 5.45 -4.27
N PRO A 403 -20.10 6.38 -4.17
CA PRO A 403 -20.92 6.78 -5.31
C PRO A 403 -20.04 7.45 -6.37
N GLU A 404 -20.22 7.07 -7.66
CA GLU A 404 -19.46 7.63 -8.78
C GLU A 404 -19.75 9.11 -9.11
#